data_AF-A0AAI9IZC6-F1
#
_entry.id   AF-A0AAI9IZC6-F1
#
_cell.length_a   1.000
_cell.length_b   1.000
_cell.length_c   1.000
_cell.angle_alpha   90.00
_cell.angle_beta   90.00
_cell.angle_gamma   90.00
#
_symmetry.space_group_name_H-M   'P 1'
#
loop_
_entity.id
_entity.type
_entity.pdbx_description
1 polymer ?
#
loop_
_entity_poly.entity_id
_entity_poly.type
_entity_poly.pdbx_seq_one_letter_code
_entity_poly.pdbx_strand_id
1 'polypeptide(L)'
;LGIKHRFTRPYRPQTNGKAERFIQSALREWAYAHTYQNSQHRADAMKSWLHHYNWHRPHQGIGRAVPISRLNLDEYNLLTVHS
;
A
#
# COMPACT_ATOMS: atom_id res chain seq x y z
N LEU A 1 -22.68 -1.36 -5.02
CA LEU A 1 -21.45 -2.14 -4.75
C LEU A 1 -21.67 -3.40 -3.89
N GLY A 2 -22.76 -3.54 -3.09
CA GLY A 2 -23.01 -4.79 -2.35
C GLY A 2 -21.99 -5.13 -1.25
N ILE A 3 -21.17 -4.17 -0.83
CA ILE A 3 -20.08 -4.37 0.14
C ILE A 3 -20.64 -4.40 1.56
N LYS A 4 -20.33 -5.45 2.31
CA LYS A 4 -20.67 -5.56 3.73
C LYS A 4 -19.57 -4.94 4.60
N HIS A 5 -19.92 -3.93 5.38
CA HIS A 5 -19.02 -3.35 6.38
C HIS A 5 -18.75 -4.36 7.51
N ARG A 6 -17.47 -4.51 7.89
CA ARG A 6 -17.04 -5.34 9.01
C ARG A 6 -16.10 -4.54 9.90
N PHE A 7 -16.33 -4.58 11.21
CA PHE A 7 -15.47 -3.96 12.20
C PHE A 7 -14.44 -4.96 12.74
N THR A 8 -13.28 -4.45 13.15
CA THR A 8 -12.31 -5.20 13.95
C THR A 8 -12.92 -5.53 15.31
N ARG A 9 -12.87 -6.80 15.72
CA ARG A 9 -13.35 -7.21 17.04
C ARG A 9 -12.37 -6.73 18.12
N PRO A 10 -12.85 -6.25 19.28
CA PRO A 10 -12.00 -5.95 20.42
C PRO A 10 -11.09 -7.13 20.77
N TYR A 11 -9.83 -6.84 21.14
CA TYR A 11 -8.81 -7.81 21.55
C TYR A 11 -8.45 -8.87 20.47
N ARG A 12 -8.74 -8.62 19.18
CA ARG A 12 -8.39 -9.52 18.06
C ARG A 12 -7.57 -8.80 16.97
N PRO A 13 -6.32 -8.37 17.29
CA PRO A 13 -5.48 -7.59 16.39
C PRO A 13 -5.03 -8.34 15.14
N GLN A 14 -5.08 -9.68 15.16
CA GLN A 14 -4.61 -10.54 14.07
C GLN A 14 -5.32 -10.25 12.74
N THR A 15 -6.56 -9.75 12.80
CA THR A 15 -7.36 -9.41 11.62
C THR A 15 -6.95 -8.09 10.95
N ASN A 16 -6.25 -7.21 11.66
CA ASN A 16 -5.87 -5.87 11.19
C ASN A 16 -4.38 -5.75 10.81
N GLY A 17 -3.56 -6.76 11.09
CA GLY A 17 -2.10 -6.68 10.94
C GLY A 17 -1.62 -6.30 9.54
N LYS A 18 -2.35 -6.64 8.47
CA LYS A 18 -2.01 -6.20 7.11
C LYS A 18 -2.20 -4.70 6.92
N ALA A 19 -3.31 -4.15 7.40
CA ALA A 19 -3.57 -2.71 7.33
C ALA A 19 -2.60 -1.94 8.23
N GLU A 20 -2.35 -2.43 9.45
CA GLU A 20 -1.36 -1.85 10.36
C GLU A 20 0.04 -1.83 9.74
N ARG A 21 0.46 -2.94 9.12
CA ARG A 21 1.76 -3.02 8.46
C ARG A 21 1.86 -2.06 7.27
N PHE A 22 0.80 -1.94 6.48
CA PHE A 22 0.73 -0.97 5.39
C PHE A 22 0.86 0.47 5.91
N ILE A 23 0.05 0.85 6.91
CA ILE A 23 0.07 2.19 7.51
C ILE A 23 1.45 2.49 8.09
N GLN A 24 2.06 1.54 8.80
CA GLN A 24 3.41 1.71 9.35
C GLN A 24 4.45 2.00 8.26
N SER A 25 4.41 1.28 7.14
CA SER A 25 5.27 1.55 5.99
C SER A 25 4.96 2.91 5.36
N ALA A 26 3.69 3.25 5.15
CA ALA A 26 3.27 4.53 4.59
C ALA A 26 3.74 5.72 5.43
N LEU A 27 3.65 5.62 6.76
CA LEU A 27 4.13 6.67 7.64
C LEU A 27 5.65 6.86 7.52
N ARG A 28 6.41 5.77 7.49
CA ARG A 28 7.89 5.81 7.44
C ARG A 28 8.44 6.23 6.09
N GLU A 29 7.85 5.72 5.02
CA GLU A 29 8.41 5.80 3.66
C GLU A 29 7.76 6.90 2.81
N TRP A 30 6.57 7.36 3.19
CA TRP A 30 5.87 8.44 2.49
C TRP A 30 5.63 9.64 3.39
N ALA A 31 4.88 9.50 4.48
CA ALA A 31 4.40 10.66 5.23
C ALA A 31 5.54 11.44 5.92
N TYR A 32 6.55 10.73 6.42
CA TYR A 32 7.67 11.29 7.18
C TYR A 32 9.06 11.05 6.55
N ALA A 33 9.13 10.45 5.36
CA ALA A 33 10.40 10.23 4.67
C ALA A 33 11.04 11.53 4.14
N HIS A 34 10.21 12.53 3.85
CA HIS A 34 10.63 13.80 3.26
C HIS A 34 9.95 14.98 3.96
N THR A 35 10.59 16.14 3.91
CA THR A 35 9.98 17.41 4.29
C THR A 35 9.14 17.95 3.13
N TYR A 36 7.82 17.90 3.28
CA TYR A 36 6.90 18.47 2.28
C TYR A 36 6.61 19.94 2.59
N GLN A 37 6.58 20.76 1.56
CA GLN A 37 6.25 22.19 1.67
C GLN A 37 4.82 22.44 2.16
N ASN A 38 3.89 21.56 1.80
CA ASN A 38 2.49 21.62 2.21
C ASN A 38 1.82 20.24 2.08
N SER A 39 0.57 20.13 2.52
CA SER A 39 -0.18 18.86 2.48
C SER A 39 -0.48 18.40 1.05
N GLN A 40 -0.64 19.32 0.09
CA GLN A 40 -0.92 18.95 -1.30
C GLN A 40 0.28 18.26 -1.94
N HIS A 41 1.49 18.80 -1.75
CA HIS A 41 2.71 18.17 -2.24
C HIS A 41 2.89 16.75 -1.68
N ARG A 42 2.57 16.53 -0.40
CA ARG A 42 2.56 15.17 0.18
C ARG A 42 1.51 14.27 -0.48
N ALA A 43 0.32 14.78 -0.73
CA ALA A 43 -0.75 14.02 -1.39
C ALA A 43 -0.38 13.64 -2.83
N ASP A 44 0.29 14.53 -3.57
CA ASP A 44 0.73 14.27 -4.94
C ASP A 44 1.81 13.17 -4.98
N ALA A 45 2.73 13.18 -4.02
CA ALA A 45 3.75 12.13 -3.86
C ALA A 45 3.17 10.75 -3.52
N MET A 46 1.97 10.69 -2.91
CA MET A 46 1.36 9.44 -2.46
C MET A 46 1.14 8.45 -3.60
N LYS A 47 0.73 8.93 -4.79
CA LYS A 47 0.46 8.06 -5.95
C LYS A 47 1.72 7.30 -6.39
N SER A 48 2.84 8.02 -6.50
CA SER A 48 4.12 7.43 -6.87
C SER A 48 4.59 6.42 -5.81
N TRP A 49 4.47 6.78 -4.53
CA TRP A 49 4.82 5.87 -3.44
C TRP A 49 3.96 4.59 -3.42
N LEU A 50 2.64 4.71 -3.60
CA LEU A 50 1.72 3.57 -3.69
C LEU A 50 2.06 2.65 -4.87
N HIS A 51 2.41 3.23 -6.01
CA HIS A 51 2.84 2.48 -7.18
C HIS A 51 4.11 1.68 -6.88
N HIS A 52 5.13 2.34 -6.31
CA HIS A 52 6.35 1.64 -5.89
C HIS A 52 6.05 0.53 -4.86
N TYR A 53 5.24 0.81 -3.84
CA TYR A 53 4.90 -0.16 -2.79
C TYR A 53 4.22 -1.42 -3.34
N ASN A 54 3.28 -1.26 -4.28
CA ASN A 54 2.48 -2.36 -4.83
C ASN A 54 3.18 -3.13 -5.95
N TRP A 55 3.99 -2.45 -6.76
CA TRP A 55 4.53 -3.03 -8.02
C TRP A 55 6.03 -3.31 -7.99
N HIS A 56 6.80 -2.67 -7.10
CA HIS A 56 8.26 -2.73 -7.15
C HIS A 56 8.90 -3.17 -5.83
N ARG A 57 8.31 -2.80 -4.69
CA ARG A 57 8.86 -3.10 -3.37
C ARG A 57 8.71 -4.60 -3.06
N PRO A 58 9.81 -5.34 -2.82
CA PRO A 58 9.72 -6.74 -2.41
C PRO A 58 9.30 -6.88 -0.94
N HIS A 59 8.42 -7.84 -0.63
CA HIS A 59 7.91 -8.05 0.73
C HIS A 59 8.27 -9.43 1.27
N GLN A 60 8.95 -9.47 2.42
CA GLN A 60 9.39 -10.72 3.05
C GLN A 60 8.22 -11.67 3.36
N GLY A 61 7.08 -11.15 3.79
CA GLY A 61 5.88 -11.95 4.12
C GLY A 61 5.25 -12.69 2.94
N ILE A 62 5.69 -12.43 1.71
CA ILE A 62 5.26 -13.10 0.48
C ILE A 62 6.46 -13.59 -0.34
N GLY A 63 7.54 -14.00 0.32
CA GLY A 63 8.70 -14.60 -0.37
C GLY A 63 9.49 -13.61 -1.22
N ARG A 64 9.53 -12.32 -0.81
CA ARG A 64 10.15 -11.21 -1.55
C ARG A 64 9.49 -10.89 -2.89
N ALA A 65 8.29 -11.40 -3.14
CA ALA A 65 7.45 -10.93 -4.23
C ALA A 65 6.89 -9.52 -3.94
N VAL A 66 6.34 -8.89 -4.98
CA VAL A 66 5.64 -7.59 -4.89
C VAL A 66 4.16 -7.80 -4.58
N PRO A 67 3.47 -6.89 -3.87
CA PRO A 67 2.08 -7.12 -3.44
C PRO A 67 1.10 -7.41 -4.58
N ILE A 68 1.28 -6.75 -5.73
CA ILE A 68 0.42 -6.93 -6.89
C ILE A 68 0.42 -8.37 -7.41
N SER A 69 1.51 -9.11 -7.24
CA SER A 69 1.63 -10.50 -7.71
C SER A 69 0.73 -11.49 -6.96
N ARG A 70 0.05 -11.04 -5.89
CA ARG A 70 -0.91 -11.85 -5.13
C ARG A 70 -2.34 -11.68 -5.63
N LEU A 71 -2.58 -10.74 -6.54
CA LEU A 71 -3.87 -10.57 -7.19
C LEU A 71 -3.86 -11.39 -8.49
N ASN A 72 -4.95 -12.10 -8.76
CA ASN A 72 -5.18 -12.74 -10.06
C ASN A 72 -5.66 -11.67 -11.05
N LEU A 73 -4.77 -10.74 -11.40
CA LEU A 73 -5.03 -9.77 -12.46
C LEU A 73 -4.60 -10.43 -13.77
N ASP A 74 -5.55 -10.57 -14.70
CA ASP A 74 -5.28 -11.14 -16.04
C ASP A 74 -4.30 -10.28 -16.86
N GLU A 75 -4.11 -9.02 -16.46
CA GLU A 75 -3.11 -8.14 -17.02
C GLU A 75 -2.08 -7.73 -15.95
N TYR A 76 -0.86 -8.24 -16.08
CA TYR A 76 0.34 -7.60 -15.55
C TYR A 76 0.60 -6.31 -16.33
N ASN A 77 -0.31 -5.35 -16.31
CA ASN A 77 -0.11 -4.10 -17.01
C ASN A 77 0.79 -3.19 -16.18
N LEU A 78 2.09 -3.51 -16.15
CA LEU A 78 3.14 -2.63 -15.65
C LEU A 78 3.15 -1.30 -16.43
N LEU A 79 2.56 -1.24 -17.63
CA LEU A 79 2.65 -0.09 -18.53
C LEU A 79 1.64 1.04 -18.21
N THR A 80 0.59 0.81 -17.41
CA THR A 80 -0.48 1.80 -17.19
C THR A 80 -0.11 2.96 -16.26
N VAL A 81 0.96 2.86 -15.46
CA VAL A 81 1.41 3.94 -14.56
C VAL A 81 2.80 4.47 -14.94
N HIS A 82 3.42 3.92 -15.99
CA HIS A 82 4.73 4.35 -16.51
C HIS A 82 4.64 5.30 -17.71
N SER A 83 3.45 5.87 -17.99
CA SER A 83 3.28 6.94 -18.99
C SER A 83 3.52 8.33 -18.40
#